data_AF-A0A086A784-F1
#
_entry.id   AF-A0A086A784-F1
#
_cell.length_a   1.000
_cell.length_b   1.000
_cell.length_c   1.000
_cell.angle_alpha   90.00
_cell.angle_beta   90.00
_cell.angle_gamma   90.00
#
_symmetry.space_group_name_H-M   'P 1'
#
loop_
_entity.id
_entity.type
_entity.pdbx_description
1 polymer ?
#
loop_
_entity_poly.entity_id
_entity_poly.type
_entity_poly.pdbx_seq_one_letter_code
_entity_poly.pdbx_strand_id
1 'polypeptide(L)'
;MNLIFIALDKSDDDILLDEELFNEKYIIASREPSFENKFINDENFSNLMNFVFQTEVKINNLDNSESRKLINLSLYKEKHLHPNDLEKEYFKWLDISKNENTMTEYGSLICVLAYLESNKNKNELYLIVESFNN
;
A
#
# COMPACT_ATOMS: atom_id res chain seq x y z
N MET A 1 -1.02 8.75 8.61
CA MET A 1 -1.42 7.33 8.52
C MET A 1 -0.32 6.47 7.91
N ASN A 2 -0.17 5.23 8.39
CA ASN A 2 0.70 4.21 7.83
C ASN A 2 -0.10 3.31 6.88
N LEU A 3 0.42 3.07 5.69
CA LEU A 3 -0.14 2.18 4.69
C LEU A 3 0.78 0.99 4.49
N ILE A 4 0.27 -0.22 4.66
CA ILE A 4 1.04 -1.46 4.47
C ILE A 4 0.43 -2.25 3.31
N PHE A 5 1.19 -2.42 2.24
CA PHE A 5 0.82 -3.22 1.07
C PHE A 5 1.31 -4.65 1.26
N ILE A 6 0.41 -5.62 1.18
CA ILE A 6 0.75 -7.03 1.31
C ILE A 6 0.05 -7.88 0.24
N ALA A 7 0.82 -8.69 -0.47
CA ALA A 7 0.35 -9.54 -1.54
C ALA A 7 0.48 -11.02 -1.14
N LEU A 8 -0.59 -11.80 -1.33
CA LEU A 8 -0.70 -13.16 -0.82
C LEU A 8 -1.21 -14.13 -1.89
N ASP A 9 -0.83 -15.40 -1.80
CA ASP A 9 -1.39 -16.45 -2.66
C ASP A 9 -2.81 -16.86 -2.24
N LYS A 10 -3.20 -16.56 -1.00
CA LYS A 10 -4.51 -16.85 -0.41
C LYS A 10 -4.87 -15.77 0.62
N SER A 11 -6.16 -15.54 0.81
CA SER A 11 -6.69 -14.66 1.88
C SER A 11 -6.21 -15.12 3.27
N ASP A 12 -5.98 -14.14 4.13
CA ASP A 12 -5.49 -14.31 5.51
C ASP A 12 -6.02 -13.19 6.41
N ASP A 13 -7.23 -12.73 6.13
CA ASP A 13 -7.78 -11.44 6.58
C ASP A 13 -7.80 -11.30 8.11
N ASP A 14 -8.11 -12.39 8.82
CA ASP A 14 -8.09 -12.45 10.29
C ASP A 14 -6.69 -12.13 10.86
N ILE A 15 -5.63 -12.62 10.23
CA ILE A 15 -4.25 -12.35 10.66
C ILE A 15 -3.83 -10.93 10.25
N LEU A 16 -4.30 -10.42 9.11
CA LEU A 16 -3.94 -9.07 8.67
C LEU A 16 -4.56 -7.98 9.58
N LEU A 17 -5.75 -8.24 10.12
CA LEU A 17 -6.46 -7.33 11.02
C LEU A 17 -5.94 -7.33 12.46
N ASP A 18 -5.25 -8.39 12.88
CA ASP A 18 -4.65 -8.52 14.21
C ASP A 18 -3.16 -8.15 14.16
N GLU A 19 -2.76 -7.11 14.90
CA GLU A 19 -1.38 -6.62 14.89
C GLU A 19 -0.37 -7.63 15.43
N GLU A 20 -0.72 -8.35 16.50
CA GLU A 20 0.17 -9.32 17.12
C GLU A 20 0.41 -10.51 16.18
N LEU A 21 -0.67 -11.08 15.63
CA LEU A 21 -0.58 -12.19 14.69
C LEU A 21 0.12 -11.80 13.38
N PHE A 22 -0.14 -10.59 12.88
CA PHE A 22 0.56 -10.06 11.71
C PHE A 22 2.06 -9.97 11.97
N ASN A 23 2.46 -9.41 13.11
CA ASN A 23 3.87 -9.25 13.48
C ASN A 23 4.55 -10.62 13.61
N GLU A 24 3.91 -11.58 14.27
CA GLU A 24 4.44 -12.94 14.39
C GLU A 24 4.66 -13.58 13.02
N LYS A 25 3.67 -13.53 12.13
CA LYS A 25 3.71 -14.24 10.85
C LYS A 25 4.56 -13.55 9.79
N TYR A 26 4.40 -12.24 9.62
CA TYR A 26 4.92 -11.50 8.47
C TYR A 26 6.18 -10.68 8.78
N ILE A 27 6.48 -10.44 10.06
CA ILE A 27 7.70 -9.74 10.50
C ILE A 27 8.69 -10.70 11.14
N ILE A 28 8.29 -11.42 12.19
CA ILE A 28 9.20 -12.22 13.03
C ILE A 28 9.54 -13.55 12.36
N ALA A 29 8.53 -14.29 11.87
CA ALA A 29 8.73 -15.59 11.25
C ALA A 29 9.25 -15.50 9.80
N SER A 30 9.11 -14.34 9.17
CA SER A 30 9.54 -14.14 7.79
C SER A 30 11.05 -13.87 7.71
N ARG A 31 11.73 -14.50 6.75
CA ARG A 31 13.17 -14.25 6.50
C ARG A 31 13.41 -12.98 5.67
N GLU A 32 12.40 -12.53 4.95
CA GLU A 32 12.43 -11.34 4.10
C GLU A 32 11.15 -10.52 4.32
N PRO A 33 11.18 -9.19 4.17
CA PRO A 33 9.98 -8.36 4.25
C PRO A 33 8.96 -8.85 3.20
N SER A 34 7.80 -9.29 3.67
CA SER A 34 6.72 -9.81 2.83
C SER A 34 5.74 -8.72 2.39
N PHE A 35 5.97 -7.48 2.81
CA PHE A 35 5.15 -6.30 2.59
C PHE A 35 6.03 -5.08 2.34
N GLU A 36 5.40 -4.01 1.86
CA GLU A 36 6.00 -2.68 1.73
C GLU A 36 5.11 -1.65 2.41
N ASN A 37 5.69 -0.57 2.95
CA ASN A 37 4.91 0.45 3.64
C ASN A 37 5.21 1.88 3.20
N LYS A 38 4.21 2.75 3.33
CA LYS A 38 4.33 4.18 3.07
C LYS A 38 3.55 4.99 4.09
N PHE A 39 4.20 5.99 4.67
CA PHE A 39 3.55 6.99 5.48
C PHE A 39 2.96 8.09 4.60
N ILE A 40 1.72 8.47 4.88
CA ILE A 40 1.05 9.58 4.20
C ILE A 40 0.25 10.43 5.19
N ASN A 41 -0.07 11.65 4.76
CA ASN A 41 -1.15 12.44 5.34
C ASN A 41 -2.49 11.87 4.90
N ASP A 42 -3.46 11.81 5.82
CA ASP A 42 -4.76 11.17 5.60
C ASP A 42 -5.52 11.80 4.41
N GLU A 43 -5.38 13.11 4.21
CA GLU A 43 -5.98 13.85 3.09
C GLU A 43 -5.51 13.37 1.70
N ASN A 44 -4.31 12.79 1.63
CA ASN A 44 -3.70 12.33 0.38
C ASN A 44 -4.03 10.87 0.05
N PHE A 45 -4.80 10.18 0.88
CA PHE A 45 -5.05 8.75 0.71
C PHE A 45 -5.69 8.39 -0.63
N SER A 46 -6.83 9.02 -0.96
CA SER A 46 -7.54 8.76 -2.23
C SER A 46 -6.68 9.14 -3.44
N ASN A 47 -5.98 10.28 -3.35
CA ASN A 47 -5.07 10.73 -4.40
C ASN A 47 -3.92 9.76 -4.62
N LEU A 48 -3.34 9.21 -3.54
CA LEU A 48 -2.27 8.22 -3.64
C LEU A 48 -2.78 6.94 -4.29
N MET A 49 -3.94 6.44 -3.88
CA MET A 49 -4.51 5.22 -4.47
C MET A 49 -4.74 5.40 -5.98
N ASN A 50 -5.32 6.53 -6.38
CA ASN A 50 -5.56 6.82 -7.79
C ASN A 50 -4.25 7.01 -8.58
N PHE A 51 -3.24 7.62 -7.97
CA PHE A 51 -1.93 7.78 -8.57
C PHE A 51 -1.21 6.43 -8.72
N VAL A 52 -1.21 5.59 -7.69
CA VAL A 52 -0.55 4.29 -7.74
C VAL A 52 -1.25 3.38 -8.74
N PHE A 53 -2.57 3.30 -8.73
CA PHE A 53 -3.35 2.36 -9.55
C PHE A 53 -3.84 2.92 -10.89
N GLN A 54 -3.45 4.16 -11.23
CA GLN A 54 -3.75 4.82 -12.51
C GLN A 54 -5.23 4.76 -12.92
N THR A 55 -6.13 4.67 -11.95
CA THR A 55 -7.58 4.57 -12.10
C THR A 55 -8.24 5.07 -10.82
N GLU A 56 -9.53 5.43 -10.90
CA GLU A 56 -10.32 5.65 -9.69
C GLU A 56 -10.43 4.34 -8.89
N VAL A 57 -9.84 4.33 -7.69
CA VAL A 57 -9.91 3.21 -6.76
C VAL A 57 -11.15 3.37 -5.91
N LYS A 58 -12.05 2.40 -6.01
CA LYS A 58 -13.27 2.32 -5.21
C LYS A 58 -13.04 1.35 -4.07
N ILE A 59 -13.11 1.86 -2.86
CA ILE A 59 -12.96 1.06 -1.66
C ILE A 59 -14.32 0.47 -1.34
N ASN A 60 -14.54 -0.73 -1.87
CA ASN A 60 -15.72 -1.53 -1.63
C ASN A 60 -15.27 -2.71 -0.75
N ASN A 61 -15.87 -2.85 0.43
CA ASN A 61 -15.51 -3.81 1.48
C ASN A 61 -14.27 -3.37 2.28
N LEU A 62 -14.54 -2.96 3.51
CA LEU A 62 -13.55 -2.53 4.48
C LEU A 62 -13.80 -3.31 5.74
N ASP A 63 -12.97 -4.32 5.97
CA ASP A 63 -12.97 -5.03 7.24
C ASP A 63 -12.13 -4.21 8.23
N ASN A 64 -12.54 -4.23 9.48
CA ASN A 64 -11.92 -3.39 10.50
C ASN A 64 -11.75 -4.13 11.82
N SER A 65 -10.66 -3.78 12.50
CA SER A 65 -10.43 -4.03 13.92
C SER A 65 -10.34 -2.69 14.65
N GLU A 66 -10.02 -2.71 15.95
CA GLU A 66 -9.88 -1.47 16.74
C GLU A 66 -8.76 -0.55 16.22
N SER A 67 -7.67 -1.12 15.68
CA SER A 67 -6.48 -0.37 15.26
C SER A 67 -6.19 -0.41 13.77
N ARG A 68 -6.82 -1.32 13.01
CA ARG A 68 -6.53 -1.54 11.58
C ARG A 68 -7.78 -1.53 10.73
N LYS A 69 -7.62 -1.05 9.50
CA LYS A 69 -8.59 -1.27 8.41
C LYS A 69 -7.91 -2.08 7.32
N LEU A 70 -8.61 -3.09 6.81
CA LEU A 70 -8.15 -3.92 5.72
C LEU A 70 -8.95 -3.59 4.47
N ILE A 71 -8.25 -3.30 3.39
CA ILE A 71 -8.84 -3.01 2.08
C ILE A 71 -8.30 -4.02 1.08
N ASN A 72 -9.19 -4.75 0.43
CA ASN A 72 -8.81 -5.63 -0.68
C ASN A 72 -8.66 -4.81 -1.97
N LEU A 73 -7.46 -4.83 -2.55
CA LEU A 73 -7.08 -4.14 -3.78
C LEU A 73 -6.77 -5.12 -4.93
N SER A 74 -7.13 -6.39 -4.81
CA SER A 74 -6.83 -7.44 -5.79
C SER A 74 -7.35 -7.11 -7.19
N LEU A 75 -8.46 -6.36 -7.31
CA LEU A 75 -9.02 -5.88 -8.59
C LEU A 75 -8.15 -4.84 -9.31
N TYR A 76 -7.21 -4.22 -8.59
CA TYR A 76 -6.36 -3.13 -9.09
C TYR A 76 -4.89 -3.56 -9.29
N LYS A 77 -4.50 -4.77 -8.85
CA LYS A 77 -3.10 -5.23 -8.82
C LYS A 77 -2.39 -5.25 -10.19
N GLU A 78 -3.12 -5.26 -11.31
CA GLU A 78 -2.53 -5.22 -12.66
C GLU A 78 -2.54 -3.82 -13.29
N LYS A 79 -3.13 -2.83 -12.61
CA LYS A 79 -3.34 -1.47 -13.13
C LYS A 79 -2.38 -0.45 -12.53
N HIS A 80 -1.41 -0.88 -11.73
CA HIS A 80 -0.51 0.07 -11.09
C HIS A 80 0.49 0.70 -12.07
N LEU A 81 0.95 1.90 -11.72
CA LEU A 81 2.04 2.58 -12.40
C LEU A 81 3.28 1.67 -12.40
N HIS A 82 3.90 1.49 -13.55
CA HIS A 82 5.14 0.72 -13.62
C HIS A 82 6.28 1.51 -12.97
N PRO A 83 7.18 0.89 -12.18
CA PRO A 83 8.28 1.60 -11.49
C PRO A 83 9.10 2.51 -12.41
N ASN A 84 9.41 2.03 -13.63
CA ASN A 84 10.18 2.77 -14.64
C ASN A 84 9.48 4.04 -15.18
N ASP A 85 8.19 4.19 -14.96
CA ASP A 85 7.42 5.36 -15.40
C ASP A 85 7.23 6.40 -14.29
N LEU A 86 7.65 6.11 -13.05
CA LEU A 86 7.53 7.04 -11.92
C LEU A 86 8.20 8.37 -12.21
N GLU A 87 9.40 8.38 -12.79
CA GLU A 87 10.14 9.63 -13.08
C GLU A 87 9.31 10.62 -13.91
N LYS A 88 8.52 10.13 -14.87
CA LYS A 88 7.67 10.95 -15.75
C LYS A 88 6.43 11.46 -15.04
N GLU A 89 5.90 10.68 -14.10
CA GLU A 89 4.62 10.93 -13.43
C GLU A 89 4.79 11.62 -12.06
N TYR A 90 6.01 11.61 -11.51
CA TYR A 90 6.27 12.08 -10.14
C TYR A 90 5.93 13.55 -9.91
N PHE A 91 6.18 14.42 -10.90
CA PHE A 91 5.77 15.82 -10.78
C PHE A 91 4.26 16.00 -10.70
N LYS A 92 3.48 15.14 -11.38
CA LYS A 92 2.01 15.15 -11.24
C LYS A 92 1.60 14.73 -9.83
N TRP A 93 2.29 13.75 -9.25
CA TRP A 93 2.07 13.39 -7.85
C TRP A 93 2.36 14.54 -6.90
N LEU A 94 3.48 15.25 -7.05
CA LEU A 94 3.81 16.40 -6.22
C LEU A 94 2.75 17.52 -6.35
N ASP A 95 2.26 17.76 -7.57
CA ASP A 95 1.20 18.75 -7.80
C ASP A 95 -0.11 18.39 -7.10
N ILE A 96 -0.47 17.10 -7.06
CA ILE A 96 -1.71 16.62 -6.43
C ILE A 96 -1.55 16.56 -4.90
N SER A 97 -0.46 15.97 -4.42
CA SER A 97 -0.23 15.70 -2.99
C SER A 97 0.20 16.92 -2.19
N LYS A 98 0.76 17.93 -2.86
CA LYS A 98 1.44 19.08 -2.23
C LYS A 98 2.61 18.68 -1.33
N ASN A 99 3.15 17.48 -1.50
CA ASN A 99 4.32 17.02 -0.78
C ASN A 99 5.58 17.77 -1.24
N GLU A 100 6.56 17.84 -0.36
CA GLU A 100 7.89 18.34 -0.72
C GLU A 100 8.59 17.35 -1.67
N ASN A 101 9.29 17.90 -2.66
CA ASN A 101 10.12 17.10 -3.54
C ASN A 101 11.38 16.62 -2.79
N THR A 102 11.29 15.46 -2.16
CA THR A 102 12.39 14.85 -1.41
C THR A 102 12.75 13.48 -1.99
N MET A 103 14.01 13.06 -1.79
CA MET A 103 14.44 11.71 -2.13
C MET A 103 13.70 10.65 -1.30
N THR A 104 13.28 10.99 -0.08
CA THR A 104 12.47 10.10 0.77
C THR A 104 11.10 9.86 0.16
N GLU A 105 10.42 10.92 -0.30
CA GLU A 105 9.10 10.79 -0.92
C GLU A 105 9.17 9.98 -2.22
N TYR A 106 10.10 10.33 -3.10
CA TYR A 106 10.35 9.57 -4.33
C TYR A 106 10.72 8.11 -4.04
N GLY A 107 11.64 7.91 -3.09
CA GLY A 107 12.12 6.60 -2.62
C GLY A 107 10.99 5.70 -2.14
N SER A 108 10.09 6.23 -1.30
CA SER A 108 8.95 5.45 -0.80
C SER A 108 7.99 5.04 -1.90
N LEU A 109 7.73 5.90 -2.88
CA LEU A 109 6.86 5.57 -4.02
C LEU A 109 7.48 4.50 -4.90
N ILE A 110 8.78 4.63 -5.23
CA ILE A 110 9.44 3.63 -6.07
C ILE A 110 9.47 2.27 -5.39
N CYS A 111 9.66 2.21 -4.07
CA CYS A 111 9.58 0.96 -3.30
C CYS A 111 8.18 0.33 -3.38
N VAL A 112 7.11 1.11 -3.17
CA VAL A 112 5.72 0.63 -3.30
C VAL A 112 5.48 0.08 -4.71
N LEU A 113 5.83 0.83 -5.76
CA LEU A 113 5.60 0.37 -7.14
C LEU A 113 6.43 -0.88 -7.47
N ALA A 114 7.68 -0.95 -7.01
CA ALA A 114 8.55 -2.12 -7.21
C ALA A 114 8.01 -3.36 -6.48
N TYR A 115 7.48 -3.17 -5.27
CA TYR A 115 6.80 -4.23 -4.53
C TYR A 115 5.58 -4.76 -5.28
N LEU A 116 4.71 -3.85 -5.77
CA LEU A 116 3.52 -4.22 -6.54
C LEU A 116 3.89 -4.98 -7.82
N GLU A 117 4.86 -4.48 -8.58
CA GLU A 117 5.34 -5.12 -9.82
C GLU A 117 5.91 -6.52 -9.55
N SER A 118 6.69 -6.68 -8.47
CA SER A 118 7.30 -7.97 -8.09
C SER A 118 6.26 -8.99 -7.63
N ASN A 119 5.11 -8.52 -7.13
CA ASN A 119 4.06 -9.36 -6.56
C ASN A 119 2.78 -9.41 -7.39
N LYS A 120 2.75 -8.86 -8.62
CA LYS A 120 1.55 -8.83 -9.48
C LYS A 120 0.94 -10.20 -9.76
N ASN A 121 1.75 -11.26 -9.67
CA ASN A 121 1.32 -12.65 -9.88
C ASN A 121 0.63 -13.28 -8.65
N LYS A 122 0.68 -12.64 -7.48
CA LYS A 122 -0.06 -13.09 -6.28
C LYS A 122 -1.56 -12.98 -6.52
N ASN A 123 -2.34 -13.85 -5.89
CA ASN A 123 -3.79 -13.87 -6.08
C ASN A 123 -4.43 -12.63 -5.45
N GLU A 124 -4.00 -12.31 -4.24
CA GLU A 124 -4.54 -11.23 -3.44
C GLU A 124 -3.54 -10.07 -3.27
N LEU A 125 -4.08 -8.86 -3.20
CA LEU A 125 -3.38 -7.65 -2.77
C LEU A 125 -4.24 -6.95 -1.73
N TYR A 126 -3.70 -6.73 -0.54
CA TYR A 126 -4.34 -6.01 0.53
C TYR A 126 -3.58 -4.74 0.89
N LEU A 127 -4.32 -3.76 1.37
CA LEU A 127 -3.81 -2.58 2.03
C LEU A 127 -4.31 -2.55 3.47
N ILE A 128 -3.38 -2.65 4.42
CA ILE A 128 -3.66 -2.40 5.83
C ILE A 128 -3.42 -0.92 6.09
N VAL A 129 -4.39 -0.30 6.74
CA VAL A 129 -4.37 1.13 7.08
C VAL A 129 -4.35 1.26 8.59
N GLU A 130 -3.27 1.87 9.10
CA GLU A 130 -3.07 2.14 10.51
C GLU A 130 -3.05 3.66 10.74
N SER A 131 -3.98 4.15 11.55
CA SER A 131 -3.96 5.52 12.03
C SER A 131 -3.08 5.59 13.27
N PHE A 132 -2.19 6.58 13.33
CA PHE A 132 -1.52 6.91 14.58
C PHE A 132 -2.55 7.58 15.49
N ASN A 133 -3.15 6.80 16.40
CA ASN A 133 -3.86 7.39 17.52
C ASN A 133 -2.81 8.02 18.44
N ASN A 134 -2.80 9.36 18.50
CA ASN A 134 -2.08 10.10 19.54
C ASN A 134 -2.72 9.85 20.91
#